data_AF-A0A8B0SRN0-F1
#
_entry.id   AF-A0A8B0SRN0-F1
#
_cell.length_a   1.000
_cell.length_b   1.000
_cell.length_c   1.000
_cell.angle_alpha   90.00
_cell.angle_beta   90.00
_cell.angle_gamma   90.00
#
_symmetry.space_group_name_H-M   'P 1'
#
loop_
_entity.id
_entity.type
_entity.pdbx_description
1 polymer ?
#
loop_
_entity_poly.entity_id
_entity_poly.type
_entity_poly.pdbx_seq_one_letter_code
_entity_poly.pdbx_strand_id
1 'polypeptide(L)'
;MLIFKYENAPLSPGATVFGLENISITLNDELTAPSLVRLELKGGPASDSVILGFNQNTDGSYTPDYPRLFPSLDANTDKYTLTAYATDAKGNTTQKKHSVRLLPKKTRSPLRS
;
A
#
# COMPACT_ATOMS: atom_id res chain seq x y z
N MET A 1 -15.49 -2.26 -5.85
CA MET A 1 -14.41 -3.17 -5.42
C MET A 1 -13.09 -2.41 -5.27
N LEU A 2 -12.38 -2.63 -4.17
CA LEU A 2 -11.04 -2.10 -3.89
C LEU A 2 -10.04 -3.26 -3.83
N ILE A 3 -8.95 -3.18 -4.59
CA ILE A 3 -7.92 -4.23 -4.69
C ILE A 3 -6.55 -3.62 -4.43
N PHE A 4 -5.80 -4.23 -3.50
CA PHE A 4 -4.36 -4.01 -3.39
C PHE A 4 -3.62 -4.98 -4.31
N LYS A 5 -2.61 -4.47 -5.01
CA LYS A 5 -1.69 -5.25 -5.82
C LYS A 5 -0.26 -5.01 -5.36
N TYR A 6 0.61 -5.98 -5.59
CA TYR A 6 2.06 -5.85 -5.47
C TYR A 6 2.69 -6.49 -6.70
N GLU A 7 3.58 -5.77 -7.39
CA GLU A 7 4.20 -6.23 -8.65
C GLU A 7 3.13 -6.70 -9.67
N ASN A 8 2.05 -5.92 -9.79
CA ASN A 8 0.89 -6.16 -10.68
C ASN A 8 0.01 -7.37 -10.36
N ALA A 9 0.32 -8.17 -9.35
CA ALA A 9 -0.51 -9.27 -8.88
C ALA A 9 -1.37 -8.86 -7.67
N PRO A 10 -2.57 -9.43 -7.46
CA PRO A 10 -3.33 -9.21 -6.23
C PRO A 10 -2.49 -9.53 -4.99
N LEU A 11 -2.46 -8.61 -4.04
CA LEU A 11 -1.66 -8.75 -2.83
C LEU A 11 -2.37 -9.72 -1.88
N SER A 12 -1.66 -10.78 -1.46
CA SER A 12 -2.16 -11.75 -0.47
C SER A 12 -1.94 -11.24 0.95
N PRO A 13 -2.83 -11.55 1.92
CA PRO A 13 -2.62 -11.15 3.31
C PRO A 13 -1.33 -11.75 3.89
N GLY A 14 -0.53 -10.93 4.57
CA GLY A 14 0.74 -11.32 5.17
C GLY A 14 1.90 -11.46 4.18
N ALA A 15 1.70 -11.14 2.89
CA ALA A 15 2.76 -11.18 1.90
C ALA A 15 3.93 -10.26 2.27
N THR A 16 5.12 -10.68 1.90
CA THR A 16 6.33 -9.87 2.03
C THR A 16 6.41 -8.89 0.88
N VAL A 17 6.55 -7.60 1.21
CA VAL A 17 6.73 -6.51 0.25
C VAL A 17 8.03 -5.79 0.55
N PHE A 18 8.73 -5.36 -0.50
CA PHE A 18 9.97 -4.59 -0.39
C PHE A 18 9.66 -3.14 -0.74
N GLY A 19 9.45 -2.34 0.30
CA GLY A 19 8.95 -0.97 0.12
C GLY A 19 7.49 -0.89 -0.31
N LEU A 20 7.06 0.31 -0.70
CA LEU A 20 5.68 0.65 -1.06
C LEU A 20 5.55 0.97 -2.56
N GLU A 21 6.66 1.21 -3.27
CA GLU A 21 6.67 1.68 -4.66
C GLU A 21 6.07 0.68 -5.66
N ASN A 22 6.03 -0.60 -5.29
CA ASN A 22 5.46 -1.66 -6.11
C ASN A 22 4.02 -2.01 -5.69
N ILE A 23 3.47 -1.31 -4.70
CA ILE A 23 2.07 -1.44 -4.30
C ILE A 23 1.23 -0.53 -5.19
N SER A 24 0.14 -1.05 -5.72
CA SER A 24 -0.89 -0.24 -6.37
C SER A 24 -2.28 -0.59 -5.85
N ILE A 25 -3.17 0.40 -5.86
CA ILE A 25 -4.57 0.25 -5.48
C ILE A 25 -5.42 0.47 -6.72
N THR A 26 -6.27 -0.50 -7.05
CA THR A 26 -7.27 -0.36 -8.12
C THR A 26 -8.65 -0.28 -7.51
N LEU A 27 -9.45 0.66 -8.00
CA LEU A 27 -10.85 0.83 -7.66
C LEU A 27 -11.70 0.49 -8.89
N ASN A 28 -12.80 -0.22 -8.69
CA ASN A 28 -13.77 -0.53 -9.74
C ASN A 28 -15.18 -0.40 -9.18
N ASP A 29 -16.06 0.29 -9.87
CA ASP A 29 -17.49 0.34 -9.56
C ASP A 29 -18.26 0.25 -10.88
N GLU A 30 -19.37 -0.49 -10.92
CA GLU A 30 -20.10 -0.75 -12.17
C GLU A 30 -20.92 0.47 -12.63
N LEU A 31 -21.24 1.39 -11.72
CA LEU A 31 -22.20 2.47 -11.96
C LEU A 31 -21.55 3.86 -11.94
N THR A 32 -20.37 3.99 -11.36
CA THR A 32 -19.71 5.27 -11.11
C THR A 32 -18.20 5.16 -11.19
N ALA A 33 -17.50 6.30 -11.25
CA ALA A 33 -16.04 6.36 -11.16
C ALA A 33 -15.60 6.59 -9.70
N PRO A 34 -15.11 5.57 -8.98
CA PRO A 34 -14.69 5.72 -7.59
C PRO A 34 -13.32 6.40 -7.48
N SER A 35 -13.07 7.04 -6.34
CA SER A 35 -11.82 7.74 -6.03
C SER A 35 -11.25 7.29 -4.69
N LEU A 36 -9.91 7.24 -4.60
CA LEU A 36 -9.22 6.98 -3.35
C LEU A 36 -9.17 8.28 -2.56
N VAL A 37 -9.58 8.25 -1.29
CA VAL A 37 -9.66 9.45 -0.44
C VAL A 37 -8.67 9.44 0.72
N ARG A 38 -8.23 8.26 1.15
CA ARG A 38 -7.23 8.11 2.22
C ARG A 38 -6.50 6.79 2.09
N LEU A 39 -5.22 6.83 2.41
CA LEU A 39 -4.38 5.66 2.60
C LEU A 39 -3.65 5.78 3.94
N GLU A 40 -3.64 4.72 4.73
CA GLU A 40 -2.99 4.69 6.04
C GLU A 40 -2.14 3.43 6.18
N LEU A 41 -0.93 3.60 6.70
CA LEU A 41 -0.04 2.51 7.08
C LEU A 41 0.09 2.50 8.61
N LYS A 42 -0.21 1.36 9.22
CA LYS A 42 -0.09 1.18 10.68
C LYS A 42 0.80 -0.02 11.01
N GLY A 43 1.66 0.13 12.02
CA GLY A 43 2.47 -0.97 12.56
C GLY A 43 3.96 -0.63 12.60
N GLY A 44 4.79 -1.63 12.38
CA GLY A 44 6.23 -1.47 12.46
C GLY A 44 6.79 -1.44 13.88
N PRO A 45 8.10 -1.17 14.03
CA PRO A 45 8.78 -1.16 15.34
C PRO A 45 8.22 -0.13 16.32
N ALA A 46 7.82 1.03 15.82
CA ALA A 46 7.23 2.11 16.62
C ALA A 46 5.72 1.96 16.83
N SER A 47 5.06 1.00 16.15
CA SER A 47 3.59 0.86 16.14
C SER A 47 2.86 2.13 15.70
N ASP A 48 3.48 2.94 14.85
CA ASP A 48 2.94 4.21 14.37
C ASP A 48 1.73 4.00 13.46
N SER A 49 0.92 5.06 13.33
CA SER A 49 -0.10 5.22 12.31
C SER A 49 0.27 6.43 11.46
N VAL A 50 0.43 6.21 10.15
CA VAL A 50 0.87 7.23 9.19
C VAL A 50 -0.14 7.33 8.07
N ILE A 51 -0.66 8.53 7.83
CA ILE A 51 -1.43 8.83 6.62
C ILE A 51 -0.43 8.99 5.47
N LEU A 52 -0.63 8.21 4.42
CA LEU A 52 0.20 8.26 3.22
C LEU A 52 -0.39 9.24 2.22
N GLY A 53 0.49 10.01 1.56
CA GLY A 53 0.16 10.59 0.27
C GLY A 53 -0.02 9.49 -0.79
N PHE A 54 -0.61 9.83 -1.93
CA PHE A 54 -0.75 8.92 -3.05
C PHE A 54 -0.90 9.70 -4.36
N ASN A 55 -0.48 9.08 -5.45
CA ASN A 55 -0.65 9.61 -6.80
C ASN A 55 -1.56 8.69 -7.61
N GLN A 56 -2.43 9.27 -8.43
CA GLN A 56 -3.18 8.51 -9.44
C GLN A 56 -2.34 8.37 -10.70
N ASN A 57 -2.17 7.14 -11.17
CA ASN A 57 -1.46 6.78 -12.38
C ASN A 57 -2.36 6.95 -13.62
N THR A 58 -1.76 6.97 -14.81
CA THR A 58 -2.49 7.10 -16.08
C THR A 58 -3.51 5.98 -16.32
N ASP A 59 -3.29 4.79 -15.76
CA ASP A 59 -4.22 3.66 -15.83
C ASP A 59 -5.36 3.72 -14.79
N GLY A 60 -5.43 4.81 -14.02
CA GLY A 60 -6.42 5.04 -12.97
C GLY A 60 -6.11 4.35 -11.63
N SER A 61 -5.06 3.54 -11.54
CA SER A 61 -4.60 2.99 -10.27
C SER A 61 -3.93 4.05 -9.40
N TYR A 62 -3.78 3.78 -8.11
CA TYR A 62 -3.13 4.68 -7.15
C TYR A 62 -1.86 4.04 -6.61
N THR A 63 -0.76 4.80 -6.60
CA THR A 63 0.50 4.40 -5.97
C THR A 63 0.69 5.19 -4.68
N PRO A 64 0.97 4.54 -3.54
CA PRO A 64 1.30 5.23 -2.30
C PRO A 64 2.58 6.05 -2.45
N ASP A 65 2.60 7.26 -1.90
CA ASP A 65 3.85 7.95 -1.66
C ASP A 65 4.65 7.21 -0.58
N TYR A 66 5.97 7.22 -0.72
CA TYR A 66 6.86 6.57 0.22
C TYR A 66 7.26 7.56 1.33
N PRO A 67 6.65 7.53 2.53
CA PRO A 67 7.17 8.32 3.64
C PRO A 67 8.52 7.75 4.07
N ARG A 68 9.29 8.53 4.81
CA ARG A 68 10.51 8.01 5.42
C ARG A 68 10.15 6.98 6.50
N LEU A 69 10.14 5.71 6.13
CA LEU A 69 9.97 4.57 7.03
C LEU A 69 11.34 3.98 7.35
N PHE A 70 11.44 3.37 8.53
CA PHE A 70 12.57 2.53 8.92
C PHE A 70 12.07 1.10 9.16
N PRO A 71 11.79 0.32 8.09
CA PRO A 71 11.34 -1.06 8.25
C PRO A 71 12.42 -1.89 8.94
N SER A 72 11.99 -2.81 9.80
CA SER A 72 12.87 -3.71 10.55
C SER A 72 12.99 -5.06 9.84
N LEU A 73 14.10 -5.78 10.10
CA LEU A 73 14.27 -7.19 9.72
C LEU A 73 13.81 -8.14 10.85
N ASP A 74 13.40 -7.61 12.00
CA ASP A 74 12.84 -8.39 13.10
C ASP A 74 11.39 -8.78 12.80
N ALA A 75 11.14 -10.10 12.80
CA ALA A 75 9.85 -10.69 12.50
C ALA A 75 8.71 -10.28 13.47
N ASN A 76 9.06 -9.71 14.63
CA ASN A 76 8.10 -9.18 15.59
C ASN A 76 7.65 -7.76 15.22
N THR A 77 8.45 -7.02 14.46
CA THR A 77 8.25 -5.59 14.20
C THR A 77 8.16 -5.23 12.72
N ASP A 78 8.14 -6.22 11.82
CA ASP A 78 8.03 -6.01 10.36
C ASP A 78 6.59 -6.11 9.82
N LYS A 79 5.61 -6.27 10.70
CA LYS A 79 4.20 -6.37 10.34
C LYS A 79 3.56 -4.99 10.26
N TYR A 80 2.90 -4.74 9.15
CA TYR A 80 2.12 -3.53 8.92
C TYR A 80 0.73 -3.87 8.37
N THR A 81 -0.20 -2.95 8.54
CA THR A 81 -1.52 -2.97 7.92
C THR A 81 -1.69 -1.73 7.06
N LEU A 82 -1.94 -1.94 5.77
CA LEU A 82 -2.31 -0.89 4.83
C LEU A 82 -3.83 -0.79 4.76
N THR A 83 -4.39 0.39 4.99
CA THR A 83 -5.83 0.65 4.92
C THR A 83 -6.12 1.71 3.88
N ALA A 84 -6.94 1.35 2.89
CA ALA A 84 -7.37 2.25 1.83
C ALA A 84 -8.86 2.54 1.99
N TYR A 85 -9.22 3.81 1.80
CA TYR A 85 -10.58 4.33 1.87
C TYR A 85 -10.93 4.92 0.51
N ALA A 86 -12.08 4.55 -0.02
CA ALA A 86 -12.56 5.04 -1.31
C ALA A 86 -14.01 5.51 -1.21
N THR A 87 -14.38 6.43 -2.11
CA THR A 87 -15.75 6.89 -2.27
C THR A 87 -16.15 6.94 -3.74
N ASP A 88 -17.44 6.81 -4.01
CA ASP A 88 -17.99 7.02 -5.35
C ASP A 88 -18.68 8.39 -5.50
N ALA A 89 -19.11 8.71 -6.72
CA ALA A 89 -19.79 9.97 -7.03
C ALA A 89 -21.16 10.14 -6.34
N LYS A 90 -21.71 9.07 -5.75
CA LYS A 90 -22.97 9.08 -4.99
C LYS A 90 -22.74 9.18 -3.48
N GLY A 91 -21.48 9.28 -3.05
CA GLY A 91 -21.10 9.37 -1.64
C GLY A 91 -21.07 8.02 -0.92
N ASN A 92 -21.19 6.89 -1.63
CA ASN A 92 -20.95 5.59 -1.01
C ASN A 92 -19.48 5.48 -0.65
N THR A 93 -19.17 4.88 0.50
CA THR A 93 -17.80 4.72 0.98
C THR A 93 -17.47 3.25 1.21
N THR A 94 -16.23 2.87 0.95
CA THR A 94 -15.69 1.56 1.32
C THR A 94 -14.30 1.70 1.90
N GLN A 95 -13.90 0.70 2.68
CA GLN A 95 -12.53 0.58 3.17
C GLN A 95 -12.05 -0.86 2.99
N LYS A 96 -10.75 -1.03 2.75
CA LYS A 96 -10.10 -2.33 2.77
C LYS A 96 -8.80 -2.27 3.54
N LYS A 97 -8.59 -3.28 4.39
CA LYS A 97 -7.36 -3.48 5.15
C LYS A 97 -6.57 -4.63 4.55
N HIS A 98 -5.26 -4.49 4.53
CA HIS A 98 -4.37 -5.52 4.03
C HIS A 98 -3.11 -5.61 4.88
N SER A 99 -2.90 -6.76 5.50
CA SER A 99 -1.71 -7.02 6.30
C SER A 99 -0.53 -7.38 5.39
N VAL A 100 0.65 -6.86 5.69
CA VAL A 100 1.89 -7.14 4.96
C VAL A 100 3.06 -7.29 5.92
N ARG A 101 4.09 -8.00 5.47
CA ARG A 101 5.44 -7.93 6.04
C ARG A 101 6.25 -6.93 5.20
N LEU A 102 6.61 -5.78 5.76
CA LEU A 102 7.34 -4.73 5.04
C LEU A 102 8.82 -4.82 5.39
N LEU A 103 9.64 -5.13 4.39
CA LEU A 103 11.09 -5.17 4.53
C LEU A 103 11.74 -3.96 3.82
N PRO A 104 12.95 -3.55 4.24
CA PRO A 104 13.72 -2.56 3.53
C PRO A 104 13.95 -2.99 2.08
N LYS A 105 14.00 -2.02 1.18
CA LYS A 105 14.32 -2.27 -0.23
C LYS A 105 15.63 -3.05 -0.33
N LYS A 106 15.64 -4.14 -1.12
CA LYS A 106 16.90 -4.80 -1.49
C LYS A 106 17.71 -3.80 -2.32
N THR A 107 18.70 -3.15 -1.72
CA THR A 107 19.73 -2.45 -2.49
C THR A 107 20.46 -3.52 -3.31
N ARG A 108 20.49 -3.37 -4.64
CA ARG A 108 21.44 -4.14 -5.46
C ARG A 108 22.82 -3.89 -4.87
N SER A 109 23.52 -4.94 -4.45
CA SER A 109 24.95 -4.85 -4.20
C SER A 109 25.60 -4.22 -5.44
N PRO A 110 26.46 -3.21 -5.32
CA PRO A 110 27.28 -2.82 -6.45
C PRO A 110 28.06 -4.06 -6.89
N LEU A 111 27.99 -4.40 -8.18
CA LEU A 111 28.90 -5.36 -8.78
C LEU A 111 30.32 -4.89 -8.38
N ARG A 112 31.00 -5.66 -7.53
CA ARG A 112 32.46 -5.54 -7.45
C ARG A 112 32.97 -5.97 -8.81
N SER A 113 33.49 -5.00 -9.57
CA SER A 113 34.35 -5.24 -10.73
C SER A 113 35.67 -5.82 -10.27
#